data_AF-A0AAU2TXF6-F1
#
_entry.id   AF-A0AAU2TXF6-F1
#
_cell.length_a   1.000
_cell.length_b   1.000
_cell.length_c   1.000
_cell.angle_alpha   90.00
_cell.angle_beta   90.00
_cell.angle_gamma   90.00
#
_symmetry.space_group_name_H-M   'P 1'
#
loop_
_entity.id
_entity.type
_entity.pdbx_description
1 polymer ?
#
loop_
_entity_poly.entity_id
_entity_poly.type
_entity_poly.pdbx_seq_one_letter_code
_entity_poly.pdbx_strand_id
1 'polypeptide(L)'
;MSPQQVAEQMNACGVPADVSLVHAWESGEYRPAERELIALADVLWCRTTELMGIEEPRTLTEHRLARQFSTDKLARSIGMDTVRYEQAEEREVWPGDERQTAALLRLLNLTPLQLARATERSRPHRPALPAPAKPTLRHLRSR
;
A
#
# COMPACT_ATOMS: atom_id res chain seq x y z
N MET A 1 8.17 8.15 -25.93
CA MET A 1 9.57 8.00 -25.51
C MET A 1 10.01 6.59 -25.91
N SER A 2 11.23 6.39 -26.43
CA SER A 2 11.70 5.04 -26.76
C SER A 2 12.24 4.30 -25.52
N PRO A 3 12.27 2.95 -25.51
CA PRO A 3 12.86 2.18 -24.41
C PRO A 3 14.32 2.54 -24.11
N GLN A 4 15.09 2.86 -25.15
CA GLN A 4 16.46 3.36 -25.00
C GLN A 4 16.51 4.69 -24.23
N GLN A 5 15.67 5.65 -24.59
CA GLN A 5 15.61 6.94 -23.90
C GLN A 5 15.18 6.78 -22.43
N VAL A 6 14.25 5.85 -22.15
CA VAL A 6 13.83 5.54 -20.77
C VAL A 6 15.01 5.02 -19.97
N ALA A 7 15.75 4.04 -20.49
CA ALA A 7 16.93 3.49 -19.80
C ALA A 7 17.99 4.57 -19.54
N GLU A 8 18.32 5.40 -20.54
CA GLU A 8 19.28 6.50 -20.40
C GLU A 8 18.86 7.50 -19.29
N GLN A 9 17.59 7.91 -19.26
CA GLN A 9 17.06 8.83 -18.26
C GLN A 9 17.03 8.20 -16.85
N MET A 10 16.65 6.92 -16.73
CA MET A 10 16.68 6.18 -15.45
C MET A 10 18.09 6.15 -14.85
N ASN A 11 19.10 5.86 -15.66
CA ASN A 11 20.50 5.89 -15.23
C ASN A 11 20.94 7.30 -14.81
N ALA A 12 20.50 8.34 -15.51
CA ALA A 12 20.77 9.73 -15.15
C ALA A 12 20.14 10.11 -13.80
N CYS A 13 19.01 9.51 -13.44
CA CYS A 13 18.38 9.62 -12.13
C CYS A 13 19.04 8.75 -11.04
N GLY A 14 20.11 8.00 -11.38
CA GLY A 14 20.82 7.12 -10.46
C GLY A 14 20.11 5.78 -10.18
N VAL A 15 19.15 5.40 -11.03
CA VAL A 15 18.51 4.08 -10.99
C VAL A 15 19.02 3.26 -12.18
N PRO A 16 19.90 2.27 -11.94
CA PRO A 16 20.45 1.45 -13.03
C PRO A 16 19.36 0.73 -13.80
N ALA A 17 19.33 0.92 -15.11
CA ALA A 17 18.41 0.21 -16.00
C ALA A 17 19.04 0.06 -17.39
N ASP A 18 18.95 -1.11 -17.98
CA ASP A 18 19.29 -1.32 -19.40
C ASP A 18 18.02 -1.46 -20.25
N VAL A 19 18.18 -1.43 -21.57
CA VAL A 19 17.05 -1.49 -22.51
C VAL A 19 16.30 -2.82 -22.42
N SER A 20 17.00 -3.93 -22.12
CA SER A 20 16.36 -5.24 -21.95
C SER A 20 15.48 -5.26 -20.70
N LEU A 21 15.90 -4.61 -19.60
CA LEU A 21 15.06 -4.45 -18.41
C LEU A 21 13.79 -3.64 -18.71
N VAL A 22 13.90 -2.55 -19.50
CA VAL A 22 12.72 -1.78 -19.92
C VAL A 22 11.76 -2.65 -20.74
N HIS A 23 12.28 -3.45 -21.68
CA HIS A 23 11.44 -4.37 -22.44
C HIS A 23 10.80 -5.47 -21.57
N ALA A 24 11.49 -5.96 -20.53
CA ALA A 24 10.94 -6.92 -19.59
C ALA A 24 9.80 -6.31 -18.75
N TRP A 25 9.84 -5.00 -18.45
CA TRP A 25 8.71 -4.29 -17.84
C TRP A 25 7.55 -4.14 -18.83
N GLU A 26 7.82 -3.74 -20.08
CA GLU A 26 6.79 -3.56 -21.11
C GLU A 26 6.06 -4.87 -21.45
N SER A 27 6.78 -5.99 -21.43
CA SER A 27 6.20 -7.32 -21.66
C SER A 27 5.47 -7.89 -20.43
N GLY A 28 5.66 -7.28 -19.26
CA GLY A 28 5.15 -7.78 -17.98
C GLY A 28 5.90 -8.98 -17.42
N GLU A 29 7.05 -9.36 -18.00
CA GLU A 29 7.91 -10.44 -17.51
C GLU A 29 8.50 -10.11 -16.14
N TYR A 30 8.83 -8.84 -15.91
CA TYR A 30 9.31 -8.34 -14.64
C TYR A 30 8.50 -7.13 -14.18
N ARG A 31 8.36 -6.96 -12.86
CA ARG A 31 7.73 -5.77 -12.27
C ARG A 31 8.80 -4.86 -11.69
N PRO A 32 8.75 -3.55 -11.94
CA PRO A 32 9.71 -2.62 -11.36
C PRO A 32 9.61 -2.66 -9.83
N ALA A 33 10.77 -2.71 -9.18
CA ALA A 33 10.90 -2.49 -7.75
C ALA A 33 10.48 -1.06 -7.40
N GLU A 34 10.26 -0.79 -6.11
CA GLU A 34 9.79 0.53 -5.62
C GLU A 34 10.59 1.72 -6.17
N ARG A 35 11.92 1.66 -6.09
CA ARG A 35 12.77 2.77 -6.55
C ARG A 35 12.71 2.94 -8.07
N GLU A 36 12.61 1.83 -8.79
CA GLU A 36 12.47 1.81 -10.25
C GLU A 36 11.12 2.41 -10.65
N LEU A 37 10.04 2.03 -9.98
CA LEU A 37 8.70 2.52 -10.24
C LEU A 37 8.57 4.04 -10.01
N ILE A 38 9.17 4.55 -8.92
CA ILE A 38 9.17 5.99 -8.63
C ILE A 38 9.96 6.75 -9.71
N ALA A 39 11.18 6.31 -10.03
CA ALA A 39 11.98 6.95 -11.06
C ALA A 39 11.34 6.87 -12.44
N LEU A 40 10.70 5.74 -12.77
CA LEU A 40 10.01 5.54 -14.04
C LEU A 40 8.84 6.51 -14.19
N ALA A 41 8.08 6.77 -13.12
CA ALA A 41 7.01 7.76 -13.12
C ALA A 41 7.54 9.17 -13.43
N ASP A 42 8.66 9.54 -12.82
CA ASP A 42 9.31 10.85 -13.04
C ASP A 42 9.85 10.98 -14.47
N VAL A 43 10.52 9.94 -14.99
CA VAL A 43 11.06 9.88 -16.36
C VAL A 43 9.95 9.95 -17.41
N LEU A 44 8.82 9.27 -17.17
CA LEU A 44 7.69 9.26 -18.09
C LEU A 44 6.73 10.45 -17.90
N TRP A 45 6.99 11.31 -16.91
CA TRP A 45 6.13 12.42 -16.51
C TRP A 45 4.67 11.99 -16.26
N CYS A 46 4.50 10.84 -15.62
CA CYS A 46 3.19 10.29 -15.28
C CYS A 46 3.08 10.04 -13.78
N ARG A 47 1.86 9.75 -13.32
CA ARG A 47 1.65 9.41 -11.90
C ARG A 47 2.06 7.96 -11.66
N THR A 48 2.66 7.70 -10.51
CA THR A 48 2.98 6.31 -10.10
C THR A 48 1.74 5.42 -10.08
N THR A 49 0.57 5.97 -9.76
CA THR A 49 -0.71 5.25 -9.83
C THR A 49 -1.11 4.82 -11.24
N GLU A 50 -0.77 5.62 -12.25
CA GLU A 50 -1.03 5.28 -13.67
C GLU A 50 -0.16 4.10 -14.10
N LEU A 51 1.12 4.06 -13.67
CA LEU A 51 2.01 2.91 -13.93
C LEU A 51 1.58 1.65 -13.19
N MET A 52 1.04 1.79 -11.97
CA MET A 52 0.48 0.67 -11.22
C MET A 52 -0.88 0.20 -11.75
N GLY A 53 -1.50 0.94 -12.69
CA GLY A 53 -2.84 0.64 -13.19
C GLY A 53 -3.93 0.78 -12.13
N ILE A 54 -3.74 1.64 -11.12
CA ILE A 54 -4.71 1.88 -10.05
C ILE A 54 -5.32 3.27 -10.14
N GLU A 55 -6.64 3.35 -10.01
CA GLU A 55 -7.37 4.63 -10.00
C GLU A 55 -7.41 5.23 -8.59
N GLU A 56 -7.69 4.41 -7.59
CA GLU A 56 -7.78 4.82 -6.19
C GLU A 56 -6.90 3.91 -5.32
N PRO A 57 -5.87 4.46 -4.64
CA PRO A 57 -5.08 3.71 -3.67
C PRO A 57 -5.93 3.24 -2.48
N ARG A 58 -5.72 2.01 -2.03
CA ARG A 58 -6.49 1.35 -0.96
C ARG A 58 -5.63 0.69 0.12
N THR A 59 -4.33 0.47 -0.13
CA THR A 59 -3.40 -0.08 0.86
C THR A 59 -2.41 1.00 1.31
N LEU A 60 -1.74 0.77 2.46
CA LEU A 60 -0.68 1.69 2.91
C LEU A 60 0.43 1.85 1.85
N THR A 61 0.86 0.75 1.24
CA THR A 61 1.86 0.74 0.17
C THR A 61 1.37 1.55 -1.04
N GLU A 62 0.13 1.35 -1.50
CA GLU A 62 -0.41 2.10 -2.65
C GLU A 62 -0.49 3.60 -2.34
N HIS A 63 -0.97 3.97 -1.15
CA HIS A 63 -1.02 5.38 -0.72
C HIS A 63 0.38 6.00 -0.63
N ARG A 64 1.36 5.24 -0.15
CA ARG A 64 2.75 5.68 -0.08
C ARG A 64 3.37 5.88 -1.46
N LEU A 65 3.20 4.89 -2.35
CA LEU A 65 3.74 4.93 -3.71
C LEU A 65 3.07 6.02 -4.56
N ALA A 66 1.76 6.26 -4.39
CA ALA A 66 1.06 7.37 -5.03
C ALA A 66 1.64 8.75 -4.66
N ARG A 67 2.38 8.83 -3.55
CA ARG A 67 3.07 10.03 -3.05
C ARG A 67 4.58 9.96 -3.28
N GLN A 68 5.06 8.97 -4.04
CA GLN A 68 6.46 8.74 -4.39
C GLN A 68 7.41 8.71 -3.18
N PHE A 69 6.94 8.21 -2.04
CA PHE A 69 7.81 7.97 -0.90
C PHE A 69 8.39 6.57 -0.99
N SER A 70 9.71 6.44 -0.82
CA SER A 70 10.27 5.15 -0.46
C SER A 70 9.89 4.79 0.98
N THR A 71 9.83 3.49 1.28
CA THR A 71 9.55 2.96 2.63
C THR A 71 10.42 3.64 3.67
N ASP A 72 11.73 3.58 3.44
CA ASP A 72 12.77 4.18 4.28
C ASP A 72 12.58 5.69 4.52
N LYS A 73 12.27 6.43 3.45
CA LYS A 73 12.13 7.89 3.54
C LYS A 73 10.89 8.25 4.35
N LEU A 74 9.78 7.54 4.15
CA LEU A 74 8.56 7.80 4.91
C LEU A 74 8.75 7.42 6.38
N ALA A 75 9.25 6.23 6.67
CA ALA A 75 9.48 5.74 8.03
C ALA A 75 10.30 6.75 8.85
N ARG A 76 11.42 7.21 8.31
CA ARG A 76 12.24 8.27 8.94
C ARG A 76 11.48 9.59 9.12
N SER A 77 10.68 9.99 8.14
CA SER A 77 9.94 11.26 8.18
C SER A 77 8.84 11.27 9.24
N ILE A 78 8.21 10.12 9.52
CA ILE A 78 7.21 9.97 10.59
C ILE A 78 7.84 9.65 11.95
N GLY A 79 9.14 9.36 12.01
CA GLY A 79 9.83 8.96 13.24
C GLY A 79 9.51 7.52 13.65
N MET A 80 9.40 6.61 12.68
CA MET A 80 9.22 5.17 12.86
C MET A 80 10.45 4.42 12.33
N ASP A 81 10.78 3.31 12.96
CA ASP A 81 11.76 2.36 12.43
C ASP A 81 11.30 1.79 11.07
N THR A 82 12.22 1.62 10.11
CA THR A 82 11.88 1.14 8.76
C THR A 82 11.24 -0.24 8.80
N VAL A 83 11.79 -1.19 9.56
CA VAL A 83 11.28 -2.57 9.63
C VAL A 83 9.88 -2.58 10.26
N ARG A 84 9.66 -1.74 11.27
CA ARG A 84 8.31 -1.56 11.85
C ARG A 84 7.31 -1.00 10.84
N TYR A 85 7.73 -0.07 9.99
CA TYR A 85 6.86 0.48 8.94
C TYR A 85 6.58 -0.55 7.83
N GLU A 86 7.59 -1.33 7.40
CA GLU A 86 7.41 -2.44 6.45
C GLU A 86 6.37 -3.44 6.94
N GLN A 87 6.49 -3.86 8.21
CA GLN A 87 5.49 -4.76 8.82
C GLN A 87 4.09 -4.14 8.88
N ALA A 88 3.99 -2.82 9.02
CA ALA A 88 2.70 -2.13 9.01
C ALA A 88 2.06 -2.21 7.62
N GLU A 89 2.84 -2.06 6.55
CA GLU A 89 2.39 -2.21 5.17
C GLU A 89 2.02 -3.66 4.84
N GLU A 90 2.90 -4.62 5.16
CA GLU A 90 2.67 -6.05 4.91
C GLU A 90 1.43 -6.57 5.60
N ARG A 91 1.19 -6.12 6.84
CA ARG A 91 0.05 -6.54 7.64
C ARG A 91 -1.16 -5.68 7.41
N GLU A 92 -1.08 -4.59 6.66
CA GLU A 92 -2.14 -3.58 6.60
C GLU A 92 -2.67 -3.23 8.01
N VAL A 93 -1.75 -2.99 8.96
CA VAL A 93 -2.08 -2.62 10.35
C VAL A 93 -1.21 -1.44 10.72
N TRP A 94 -1.80 -0.38 11.26
CA TRP A 94 -1.06 0.80 11.68
C TRP A 94 -0.70 0.75 13.18
N PRO A 95 0.59 0.59 13.56
CA PRO A 95 1.02 0.51 14.96
C PRO A 95 1.50 1.86 15.51
N GLY A 96 1.26 2.97 14.80
CA GLY A 96 1.80 4.28 15.15
C GLY A 96 1.07 4.95 16.32
N ASP A 97 1.78 5.79 17.06
CA ASP A 97 1.17 6.67 18.07
C ASP A 97 0.46 7.87 17.41
N GLU A 98 -0.13 8.76 18.22
CA GLU A 98 -0.85 9.95 17.72
C GLU A 98 0.04 10.86 16.87
N ARG A 99 1.31 11.05 17.26
CA ARG A 99 2.26 11.91 16.54
C ARG A 99 2.64 11.30 15.20
N GLN A 100 2.96 10.01 15.18
CA GLN A 100 3.28 9.27 13.97
C GLN A 100 2.06 9.23 13.02
N THR A 101 0.87 9.02 13.57
CA THR A 101 -0.39 9.02 12.81
C THR A 101 -0.64 10.37 12.16
N ALA A 102 -0.54 11.48 12.91
CA ALA A 102 -0.72 12.82 12.37
C ALA A 102 0.32 13.13 11.27
N ALA A 103 1.57 12.68 11.44
CA ALA A 103 2.61 12.84 10.43
C ALA A 103 2.31 12.03 9.15
N LEU A 104 1.89 10.77 9.30
CA LEU A 104 1.51 9.90 8.18
C LEU A 104 0.37 10.51 7.37
N LEU A 105 -0.72 10.91 8.03
CA LEU A 105 -1.89 11.51 7.38
C LEU A 105 -1.50 12.75 6.57
N ARG A 106 -0.63 13.60 7.11
CA ARG A 106 -0.15 14.80 6.42
C ARG A 106 0.74 14.48 5.22
N LEU A 107 1.74 13.60 5.38
CA LEU A 107 2.70 13.29 4.31
C LEU A 107 2.02 12.57 3.15
N LEU A 108 1.12 11.65 3.47
CA LEU A 108 0.38 10.88 2.48
C LEU A 108 -0.91 11.55 1.99
N ASN A 109 -1.25 12.72 2.54
CA ASN A 109 -2.50 13.44 2.26
C ASN A 109 -3.74 12.56 2.43
N LEU A 110 -3.78 11.82 3.55
CA LEU A 110 -4.87 10.92 3.90
C LEU A 110 -5.81 11.58 4.89
N THR A 111 -7.09 11.25 4.74
CA THR A 111 -8.06 11.41 5.82
C THR A 111 -7.94 10.26 6.83
N PRO A 112 -8.36 10.46 8.10
CA PRO A 112 -8.42 9.37 9.08
C PRO A 112 -9.25 8.17 8.59
N LEU A 113 -10.33 8.43 7.83
CA LEU A 113 -11.17 7.37 7.25
C LEU A 113 -10.42 6.54 6.20
N GLN A 114 -9.61 7.17 5.36
CA GLN A 114 -8.77 6.46 4.39
C GLN A 114 -7.72 5.61 5.08
N LEU A 115 -7.07 6.13 6.12
CA LEU A 115 -6.13 5.35 6.93
C LEU A 115 -6.81 4.15 7.58
N ALA A 116 -8.01 4.33 8.15
CA ALA A 116 -8.78 3.24 8.74
C ALA A 116 -9.11 2.17 7.70
N ARG A 117 -9.65 2.54 6.53
CA ARG A 117 -9.93 1.60 5.43
C ARG A 117 -8.69 0.85 4.94
N ALA A 118 -7.55 1.54 4.86
CA ALA A 118 -6.28 0.95 4.45
C ALA A 118 -5.70 -0.04 5.48
N THR A 119 -6.19 -0.02 6.72
CA THR A 119 -5.66 -0.81 7.84
C THR A 119 -6.68 -1.75 8.51
N GLU A 120 -7.92 -1.74 8.04
CA GLU A 120 -9.03 -2.54 8.58
C GLU A 120 -9.06 -3.97 8.04
N ARG A 121 -8.39 -4.25 6.91
CA ARG A 121 -8.47 -5.53 6.19
C ARG A 121 -7.81 -6.72 6.92
N SER A 122 -6.99 -6.45 7.94
CA SER A 122 -6.35 -7.48 8.76
C SER A 122 -7.01 -7.74 10.11
N ARG A 123 -8.19 -7.18 10.38
CA ARG A 123 -8.99 -7.64 11.52
C ARG A 123 -9.48 -9.06 11.17
N PRO A 124 -9.06 -10.13 11.88
CA PRO A 124 -9.71 -11.42 11.69
C PRO A 124 -11.19 -11.22 11.97
N HIS A 125 -12.05 -11.54 10.99
CA HIS A 125 -13.47 -11.63 11.20
C HIS A 125 -13.68 -12.63 12.34
N ARG A 126 -13.94 -12.15 13.55
CA ARG A 126 -14.44 -13.01 14.62
C ARG A 126 -15.77 -13.53 14.09
N PRO A 127 -15.94 -14.85 13.83
CA PRO A 127 -17.25 -15.35 13.44
C PRO A 127 -18.20 -15.01 14.59
N ALA A 128 -19.36 -14.44 14.25
CA ALA A 128 -20.41 -14.20 15.23
C ALA A 128 -20.73 -15.56 15.88
N LEU A 129 -20.53 -15.65 17.19
CA LEU A 129 -21.03 -16.79 17.97
C LEU A 129 -22.53 -16.91 17.68
N PRO A 130 -23.04 -18.09 17.28
CA PRO A 130 -24.47 -18.27 17.08
C PRO A 130 -25.19 -17.92 18.39
N ALA A 131 -26.21 -17.07 18.29
CA ALA A 131 -27.06 -16.73 19.42
C ALA A 131 -27.60 -18.01 20.09
N PRO A 132 -27.70 -18.06 21.43
CA PRO A 132 -28.24 -19.24 22.10
C PRO A 132 -29.65 -19.50 21.60
N ALA A 133 -29.90 -20.73 21.14
CA ALA A 133 -31.20 -21.19 20.72
C ALA A 133 -32.21 -20.95 21.85
N LYS A 134 -33.31 -20.25 21.55
CA LYS A 134 -34.41 -20.04 22.49
C LYS A 134 -34.94 -21.41 22.94
N PRO A 135 -35.13 -21.65 24.25
CA PRO A 135 -35.66 -22.92 24.72
C PRO A 135 -37.10 -23.07 24.24
N THR A 136 -37.34 -24.08 23.41
CA THR A 136 -38.67 -24.47 22.97
C THR A 136 -39.44 -24.99 24.18
N LEU A 137 -40.30 -24.16 24.76
CA LEU A 137 -41.27 -24.59 25.78
C LEU A 137 -42.24 -25.58 25.12
N ARG A 138 -41.93 -26.86 25.23
CA ARG A 138 -42.87 -27.94 24.93
C ARG A 138 -43.98 -27.88 25.97
N HIS A 139 -45.14 -27.38 25.58
CA HIS A 139 -46.35 -27.46 26.37
C HIS A 139 -46.66 -28.94 26.66
N LEU A 140 -46.41 -29.36 27.90
CA LEU A 140 -47.01 -30.55 28.49
C LEU A 140 -48.51 -30.31 28.59
N ARG A 141 -49.27 -30.85 27.64
CA ARG A 141 -50.71 -31.08 27.86
C ARG A 141 -50.84 -32.39 28.63
N SER A 142 -51.14 -32.24 29.91
CA SER A 142 -51.60 -33.32 30.79
C SER A 142 -53.13 -33.40 30.76
N ARG A 143 -53.62 -34.64 30.61
CA ARG A 143 -54.96 -35.21 30.87
C ARG A 143 -55.69 -35.69 29.63
#